data_AF-A7VB55-F1
#
_entry.id   AF-A7VB55-F1
#
_cell.length_a   1.000
_cell.length_b   1.000
_cell.length_c   1.000
_cell.angle_alpha   90.00
_cell.angle_beta   90.00
_cell.angle_gamma   90.00
#
_symmetry.space_group_name_H-M   'P 1'
#
loop_
_entity.id
_entity.type
_entity.pdbx_description
1 polymer ?
#
loop_
_entity_poly.entity_id
_entity_poly.type
_entity_poly.pdbx_seq_one_letter_code
_entity_poly.pdbx_strand_id
1 'polypeptide(L)'
;MSQKNDIPVVINNKVYTLSGFESEEYLQNVASYINGKIQECQSSESYRRFNAEYQSVLLALNIADDYFKAKLQVNQMLTEDDDKDKQIYDLRHEVIETQIKYESAQKMIDEYKEKVNALQREIIKLEAENNVK
;
A
#
# COMPACT_ATOMS: atom_id res chain seq x y z
N MET A 1 26.73 23.02 -4.78
CA MET A 1 25.69 23.24 -5.81
C MET A 1 25.49 21.93 -6.53
N SER A 2 24.26 21.45 -6.68
CA SER A 2 24.02 20.23 -7.46
C SER A 2 24.43 20.49 -8.91
N GLN A 3 25.35 19.68 -9.45
CA GLN A 3 25.84 19.83 -10.81
C GLN A 3 24.82 19.20 -11.75
N LYS A 4 24.45 19.92 -12.82
CA LYS A 4 23.60 19.34 -13.86
C LYS A 4 24.44 18.34 -14.66
N ASN A 5 23.86 17.18 -14.91
CA ASN A 5 24.39 16.17 -15.81
C ASN A 5 23.92 16.51 -17.23
N ASP A 6 24.86 16.63 -18.16
CA ASP A 6 24.60 16.80 -19.58
C ASP A 6 24.80 15.45 -20.27
N ILE A 7 23.69 14.80 -20.62
CA ILE A 7 23.68 13.42 -21.13
C ILE A 7 23.20 13.42 -22.58
N PRO A 8 24.01 12.92 -23.53
CA PRO A 8 23.55 12.69 -24.89
C PRO A 8 22.60 11.49 -24.95
N VAL A 9 21.43 11.70 -25.54
CA VAL A 9 20.40 10.68 -25.76
C VAL A 9 19.95 10.66 -27.22
N VAL A 10 19.45 9.52 -27.69
CA VAL A 10 18.88 9.40 -29.03
C VAL A 10 17.36 9.38 -28.94
N ILE A 11 16.69 10.34 -29.57
CA ILE A 11 15.22 10.40 -29.66
C ILE A 11 14.84 10.53 -31.13
N ASN A 12 14.03 9.59 -31.62
CA ASN A 12 13.56 9.54 -33.02
C ASN A 12 14.70 9.69 -34.04
N ASN A 13 15.76 8.89 -33.85
CA ASN A 13 16.98 8.87 -34.66
C ASN A 13 17.77 10.19 -34.69
N LYS A 14 17.51 11.11 -33.75
CA LYS A 14 18.26 12.35 -33.57
C LYS A 14 18.94 12.37 -32.21
N VAL A 15 20.14 12.91 -32.16
CA VAL A 15 20.90 13.08 -30.91
C VAL A 15 20.47 14.39 -30.24
N TYR A 16 20.09 14.31 -28.97
CA TYR A 16 19.77 15.44 -28.11
C TYR A 16 20.66 15.40 -26.87
N THR A 17 20.98 16.56 -26.31
CA THR A 17 21.62 16.65 -24.99
C THR A 17 20.55 17.00 -23.96
N LEU A 18 20.29 16.09 -23.03
CA LEU A 18 19.42 16.33 -21.89
C LEU A 18 20.25 16.81 -20.70
N SER A 19 19.91 17.99 -20.19
CA SER A 19 20.54 18.58 -19.01
C SER A 19 19.60 18.45 -17.81
N GLY A 20 19.99 17.70 -16.78
CA GLY A 20 19.15 17.45 -15.61
C GLY A 20 19.94 17.21 -14.33
N PHE A 21 19.26 17.08 -13.20
CA PHE A 21 19.89 16.68 -11.93
C PHE A 21 19.81 15.16 -11.71
N GLU A 22 19.04 14.48 -12.54
CA GLU A 22 18.83 13.04 -12.47
C GLU A 22 20.04 12.26 -12.99
N SER A 23 20.09 10.96 -12.69
CA SER A 23 21.13 10.07 -13.17
C SER A 23 21.08 9.89 -14.69
N GLU A 24 22.22 9.53 -15.28
CA GLU A 24 22.29 9.16 -16.70
C GLU A 24 21.31 8.04 -17.04
N GLU A 25 21.26 6.98 -16.22
CA GLU A 25 20.33 5.87 -16.40
C GLU A 25 18.88 6.33 -16.47
N TYR A 26 18.47 7.23 -15.56
CA TYR A 26 17.12 7.78 -15.56
C TYR A 26 16.83 8.56 -16.85
N LEU A 27 17.74 9.45 -17.26
CA LEU A 27 17.57 10.25 -18.48
C LEU A 27 17.56 9.39 -19.75
N GLN A 28 18.36 8.31 -19.79
CA GLN A 28 18.32 7.32 -20.88
C GLN A 28 17.00 6.54 -20.89
N ASN A 29 16.46 6.20 -19.72
CA ASN A 29 15.14 5.56 -19.60
C ASN A 29 14.02 6.48 -20.09
N VAL A 30 14.06 7.77 -19.76
CA VAL A 30 13.11 8.78 -20.26
C VAL A 30 13.18 8.88 -21.79
N ALA A 31 14.39 8.93 -22.38
CA ALA A 31 14.56 8.95 -23.83
C ALA A 31 14.02 7.66 -24.49
N SER A 32 14.28 6.50 -23.88
CA SER A 32 13.78 5.20 -24.35
C SER A 32 12.26 5.13 -24.30
N TYR A 33 11.63 5.65 -23.24
CA TYR A 33 10.18 5.76 -23.11
C TYR A 33 9.57 6.62 -24.23
N ILE A 34 10.15 7.80 -24.48
CA ILE A 34 9.69 8.68 -25.57
C ILE A 34 9.80 7.98 -26.93
N ASN A 35 10.90 7.25 -27.18
CA ASN A 35 11.04 6.46 -28.41
C ASN A 35 9.96 5.39 -28.55
N GLY A 36 9.64 4.69 -27.46
CA GLY A 36 8.53 3.73 -27.43
C GLY A 36 7.20 4.40 -27.82
N LYS A 37 6.89 5.56 -27.22
CA LYS A 37 5.67 6.33 -27.55
C LYS A 37 5.62 6.82 -28.99
N ILE A 38 6.76 7.21 -29.54
CA ILE A 38 6.85 7.58 -30.95
C ILE A 38 6.57 6.37 -31.85
N GLN A 39 7.15 5.21 -31.54
CA GLN A 39 6.89 3.97 -32.30
C GLN A 39 5.42 3.54 -32.22
N GLU A 40 4.82 3.59 -31.03
CA GLU A 40 3.39 3.33 -30.82
C GLU A 40 2.53 4.25 -31.69
N CYS A 41 2.80 5.55 -31.67
CA CYS A 41 2.05 6.51 -32.49
C CYS A 41 2.25 6.25 -33.99
N GLN A 42 3.48 5.95 -34.43
CA GLN A 42 3.80 5.65 -35.83
C GLN A 42 3.13 4.38 -36.37
N SER A 43 2.73 3.45 -35.50
CA SER A 43 1.95 2.26 -35.91
C SER A 43 0.59 2.64 -36.50
N SER A 44 0.03 3.79 -36.11
CA SER A 44 -1.25 4.30 -36.63
C SER A 44 -1.07 4.93 -38.02
N GLU A 45 -1.85 4.46 -38.99
CA GLU A 45 -1.87 5.04 -40.34
C GLU A 45 -2.33 6.49 -40.34
N SER A 46 -3.36 6.83 -39.56
CA SER A 46 -3.86 8.20 -39.42
C SER A 46 -2.80 9.13 -38.84
N TYR A 47 -2.05 8.67 -37.84
CA TYR A 47 -0.97 9.47 -37.24
C TYR A 47 0.11 9.82 -38.25
N ARG A 48 0.51 8.85 -39.09
CA ARG A 48 1.53 9.06 -40.14
C ARG A 48 1.11 10.06 -41.22
N ARG A 49 -0.20 10.27 -41.43
CA ARG A 49 -0.73 11.22 -42.41
C ARG A 49 -0.77 12.67 -41.90
N PHE A 50 -0.69 12.87 -40.58
CA PHE A 50 -0.64 14.21 -40.00
C PHE A 50 0.72 14.89 -40.24
N ASN A 51 0.71 16.22 -40.21
CA ASN A 51 1.94 17.00 -40.22
C ASN A 51 2.70 16.85 -38.89
N ALA A 52 3.96 17.30 -38.87
CA ALA A 52 4.84 17.16 -37.71
C ALA A 52 4.31 17.87 -36.44
N GLU A 53 3.61 19.00 -36.61
CA GLU A 53 3.02 19.75 -35.49
C GLU A 53 1.92 18.95 -34.79
N TYR A 54 0.95 18.44 -35.56
CA TYR A 54 -0.12 17.59 -35.03
C TYR A 54 0.43 16.28 -34.44
N GLN A 55 1.43 15.67 -35.07
CA GLN A 55 2.11 14.49 -34.54
C GLN A 55 2.73 14.75 -33.16
N SER A 56 3.41 15.90 -33.01
CA SER A 56 4.01 16.31 -31.74
C SER A 56 2.95 16.57 -30.66
N VAL A 57 1.84 17.23 -31.01
CA VAL A 57 0.73 17.49 -30.07
C VAL A 57 0.10 16.18 -29.61
N LEU A 58 -0.16 15.23 -30.51
CA LEU A 58 -0.72 13.93 -30.17
C LEU A 58 0.21 13.11 -29.28
N LEU A 59 1.52 13.13 -29.54
CA LEU A 59 2.51 12.49 -28.67
C LEU A 59 2.50 13.10 -27.26
N ALA A 60 2.48 14.43 -27.16
CA ALA A 60 2.42 15.13 -25.88
C ALA A 60 1.13 14.82 -25.12
N LEU A 61 -0.02 14.75 -25.82
CA LEU A 61 -1.30 14.35 -25.24
C LEU A 61 -1.25 12.92 -24.69
N ASN A 62 -0.62 11.98 -25.41
CA ASN A 62 -0.50 10.60 -24.95
C ASN A 62 0.36 10.48 -23.69
N ILE A 63 1.51 11.15 -23.66
CA ILE A 63 2.39 11.18 -22.48
C ILE A 63 1.69 11.84 -21.29
N ALA A 64 0.95 12.93 -21.52
CA ALA A 64 0.17 13.58 -20.47
C ALA A 64 -0.93 12.66 -19.93
N ASP A 65 -1.66 11.96 -20.80
CA ASP A 65 -2.68 10.98 -20.41
C ASP A 65 -2.10 9.87 -19.53
N ASP A 66 -0.95 9.30 -19.89
CA ASP A 66 -0.26 8.30 -19.05
C ASP A 66 0.09 8.85 -17.68
N TYR A 67 0.61 10.08 -17.61
CA TYR A 67 0.91 10.75 -16.34
C TYR A 67 -0.35 10.96 -15.50
N PHE A 68 -1.44 11.44 -16.09
CA PHE A 68 -2.69 11.66 -15.36
C PHE A 68 -3.32 10.34 -14.88
N LYS A 69 -3.24 9.27 -15.68
CA LYS A 69 -3.68 7.93 -15.28
C LYS A 69 -2.86 7.37 -14.13
N ALA A 70 -1.52 7.46 -14.21
CA ALA A 70 -0.64 7.05 -13.12
C ALA A 70 -0.90 7.84 -11.84
N LYS A 71 -1.08 9.16 -11.96
CA LYS A 71 -1.42 10.04 -10.82
C LYS A 71 -2.78 9.67 -10.20
N LEU A 72 -3.78 9.34 -11.02
CA LEU A 72 -5.08 8.89 -10.53
C LEU A 72 -4.95 7.56 -9.76
N GLN A 73 -4.19 6.60 -10.30
CA GLN A 73 -3.92 5.33 -9.61
C GLN A 73 -3.24 5.55 -8.26
N VAL A 74 -2.21 6.41 -8.20
CA VAL A 74 -1.55 6.76 -6.93
C VAL A 74 -2.54 7.38 -5.93
N ASN A 75 -3.39 8.31 -6.37
CA ASN A 75 -4.39 8.92 -5.50
C ASN A 75 -5.42 7.91 -4.97
N GLN A 76 -5.82 6.94 -5.80
CA GLN A 76 -6.69 5.85 -5.38
C GLN A 76 -6.00 4.97 -4.32
N MET A 77 -4.74 4.61 -4.55
CA MET A 77 -3.95 3.83 -3.60
C MET A 77 -3.77 4.56 -2.27
N LEU A 78 -3.55 5.88 -2.28
CA LEU A 78 -3.47 6.69 -1.05
C LEU A 78 -4.78 6.69 -0.27
N THR A 79 -5.92 6.81 -0.97
CA THR A 79 -7.25 6.72 -0.32
C THR A 79 -7.47 5.35 0.31
N GLU A 80 -7.11 4.27 -0.40
CA GLU A 80 -7.21 2.92 0.12
C GLU A 80 -6.29 2.67 1.32
N ASP A 81 -5.11 3.27 1.33
CA ASP A 81 -4.14 3.18 2.44
C ASP A 81 -4.70 3.86 3.69
N ASP A 82 -5.26 5.08 3.55
CA ASP A 82 -5.93 5.79 4.63
C ASP A 82 -7.11 4.99 5.22
N ASP A 83 -7.88 4.31 4.37
CA ASP A 83 -8.99 3.46 4.82
C ASP A 83 -8.52 2.17 5.50
N LYS A 84 -7.42 1.57 5.04
CA LYS A 84 -6.77 0.44 5.72
C LYS A 84 -6.23 0.84 7.08
N ASP A 85 -5.64 2.03 7.21
CA ASP A 85 -5.15 2.54 8.48
C ASP A 85 -6.27 2.71 9.51
N LYS A 86 -7.44 3.21 9.09
CA LYS A 86 -8.63 3.26 9.96
C LYS A 86 -9.09 1.86 10.37
N GLN A 87 -9.17 0.91 9.44
CA GLN A 87 -9.56 -0.47 9.76
C GLN A 87 -8.58 -1.14 10.74
N ILE A 88 -7.27 -0.91 10.57
CA ILE A 88 -6.24 -1.40 11.49
C ILE A 88 -6.42 -0.78 12.88
N TYR A 89 -6.72 0.51 12.95
CA TYR A 89 -6.99 1.19 14.21
C TYR A 89 -8.20 0.58 14.94
N ASP A 90 -9.31 0.38 14.23
CA ASP A 90 -10.53 -0.20 14.79
C ASP A 90 -10.29 -1.64 15.28
N LEU A 91 -9.61 -2.47 14.48
CA LEU A 91 -9.25 -3.84 14.86
C LEU A 91 -8.33 -3.88 16.08
N ARG A 92 -7.36 -2.95 16.19
CA ARG A 92 -6.52 -2.86 17.40
C ARG A 92 -7.35 -2.55 18.63
N HIS A 93 -8.35 -1.68 18.51
CA HIS A 93 -9.24 -1.37 19.62
C HIS A 93 -10.07 -2.58 20.03
N GLU A 94 -10.65 -3.30 19.06
CA GLU A 94 -11.42 -4.52 19.31
C GLU A 94 -10.56 -5.62 19.97
N VAL A 95 -9.31 -5.79 19.55
CA VAL A 95 -8.37 -6.73 20.17
C VAL A 95 -8.10 -6.37 21.63
N ILE A 96 -7.87 -5.09 21.93
CA ILE A 96 -7.65 -4.63 23.31
C ILE A 96 -8.89 -4.89 24.17
N GLU A 97 -10.08 -4.54 23.66
CA GLU A 97 -11.33 -4.76 24.38
C GLU A 97 -11.56 -6.26 24.65
N THR A 98 -11.31 -7.10 23.66
CA THR A 98 -11.41 -8.56 23.77
C THR A 98 -10.41 -9.10 24.78
N GLN A 99 -9.17 -8.59 24.79
CA GLN A 99 -8.15 -8.97 25.75
C GLN A 99 -8.56 -8.63 27.19
N ILE A 100 -9.11 -7.43 27.42
CA ILE A 100 -9.63 -7.03 28.74
C ILE A 100 -10.76 -7.96 29.20
N LYS A 101 -11.71 -8.27 28.30
CA LYS A 101 -12.81 -9.20 28.59
C LYS A 101 -12.27 -10.60 28.91
N TYR A 102 -11.30 -11.09 28.14
CA TYR A 102 -10.67 -12.38 28.35
C TYR A 102 -9.98 -12.46 29.72
N GLU A 103 -9.20 -11.45 30.09
CA GLU A 103 -8.56 -11.38 31.41
C GLU A 103 -9.57 -11.34 32.56
N SER A 104 -10.68 -10.63 32.37
CA SER A 104 -11.77 -10.59 33.37
C SER A 104 -12.44 -11.97 33.55
N ALA A 105 -12.67 -12.68 32.45
CA ALA A 105 -13.23 -14.03 32.47
C ALA A 105 -12.26 -15.02 33.13
N GLN A 106 -10.96 -14.90 32.85
CA GLN A 106 -9.94 -15.74 33.46
C GLN A 106 -9.89 -15.55 35.00
N LYS A 107 -9.97 -14.31 35.49
CA LYS A 107 -10.07 -14.02 36.93
C LYS A 107 -11.32 -14.65 37.55
N MET A 108 -12.47 -14.52 36.90
CA MET A 108 -13.72 -15.14 37.38
C MET A 108 -13.60 -16.67 37.45
N ILE A 109 -12.97 -17.30 36.46
CA ILE A 109 -12.73 -18.75 36.45
C ILE A 109 -11.89 -19.16 37.67
N ASP A 110 -10.83 -18.42 37.98
CA ASP A 110 -9.96 -18.72 39.11
C ASP A 110 -10.70 -18.52 40.45
N GLU A 111 -11.51 -17.47 40.59
CA GLU A 111 -12.39 -17.28 41.75
C GLU A 111 -13.40 -18.42 41.93
N TYR A 112 -14.02 -18.89 40.84
CA TYR A 112 -14.96 -20.01 40.90
C TYR A 112 -14.26 -21.32 41.28
N LYS A 113 -13.04 -21.58 40.78
CA LYS A 113 -12.25 -22.76 41.20
C LYS A 113 -11.96 -22.75 42.69
N GLU A 114 -11.57 -21.60 43.25
CA GLU A 114 -11.33 -21.46 44.70
C GLU A 114 -12.62 -21.73 45.50
N LYS A 115 -13.76 -21.19 45.07
CA LYS A 115 -15.07 -21.45 45.71
C LYS A 115 -15.44 -22.93 45.65
N VAL A 116 -15.25 -23.59 44.51
CA VAL A 116 -15.52 -25.03 44.35
C VAL A 116 -14.64 -25.85 45.30
N ASN A 117 -13.35 -25.54 45.38
CA ASN A 117 -12.42 -26.23 46.30
C ASN A 117 -12.82 -26.03 47.77
N ALA A 118 -13.25 -24.83 48.16
CA ALA A 118 -13.72 -24.55 49.51
C ALA A 118 -14.99 -25.35 49.86
N LEU A 119 -15.98 -25.36 48.96
CA LEU A 119 -17.21 -26.13 49.13
C LEU A 119 -16.94 -27.64 49.20
N GLN A 120 -16.04 -28.16 48.38
CA GLN A 120 -15.64 -29.58 48.44
C GLN A 120 -15.04 -29.95 49.81
N ARG A 121 -14.19 -29.10 50.39
CA ARG A 121 -13.65 -29.32 51.74
C ARG A 121 -14.73 -29.29 52.81
N GLU A 122 -15.70 -28.39 52.68
CA GLU A 122 -16.83 -28.29 53.60
C GLU A 122 -17.73 -29.53 53.55
N ILE A 123 -18.03 -30.03 52.34
CA ILE A 123 -18.77 -31.29 52.14
C ILE A 123 -18.07 -32.45 52.85
N ILE A 124 -16.76 -32.64 52.62
CA ILE A 124 -15.98 -33.71 53.25
C ILE A 124 -16.05 -33.62 54.79
N LYS A 125 -15.97 -32.40 55.34
CA LYS A 125 -16.05 -32.18 56.78
C LYS A 125 -17.42 -32.58 57.34
N LEU A 126 -18.50 -32.16 56.68
CA LEU A 126 -19.87 -32.49 57.08
C LEU A 126 -20.15 -34.00 56.96
N GLU A 127 -19.66 -34.64 55.90
CA GLU A 127 -19.76 -36.11 55.74
C GLU A 127 -19.03 -36.86 56.84
N ALA A 128 -17.83 -36.40 57.23
CA ALA A 128 -17.08 -36.98 58.35
C ALA A 128 -17.81 -36.80 59.69
N GLU A 129 -18.41 -35.63 59.95
CA GLU A 129 -19.18 -35.37 61.17
C GLU A 129 -20.45 -36.23 61.27
N ASN A 130 -21.12 -36.49 60.14
CA ASN A 130 -22.32 -37.34 60.10
C ASN A 130 -22.01 -38.84 60.25
N ASN A 131 -20.84 -39.32 59.79
CA ASN A 131 -20.45 -40.72 59.90
C ASN A 131 -19.94 -41.13 61.29
N VAL A 132 -19.74 -40.18 62.21
CA VAL A 132 -19.25 -40.42 63.58
C VAL A 132 -20.39 -40.47 64.62
N LYS A 133 -21.64 -40.21 64.22
CA LYS A 133 -22.86 -40.39 65.02
C LYS A 133 -23.53 -41.72 64.74
#